data_AF-A0A7S7S3F8-F1
#
_entry.id   AF-A0A7S7S3F8-F1
#
_cell.length_a   1.000
_cell.length_b   1.000
_cell.length_c   1.000
_cell.angle_alpha   90.00
_cell.angle_beta   90.00
_cell.angle_gamma   90.00
#
_symmetry.space_group_name_H-M   'P 1'
#
loop_
_entity.id
_entity.type
_entity.pdbx_description
1 polymer ?
#
loop_
_entity_poly.entity_id
_entity_poly.type
_entity_poly.pdbx_seq_one_letter_code
_entity_poly.pdbx_strand_id
1 'polypeptide(L)'
;MEFLPLFHNLRGSRVLVVGGGEIALRKSRLLADAGALLRVVAPQIEDQLRELVLGSGGELILRGYQEADLEGCTLIIAATDDEPLNAQVSSEAKRRCVPVNVVDAPALCSVIFPAIVDRSPLVIAVSSGGDAPVLARLIRAKLETWIPSTYGQLAGLAARFRAQVKGLYPDVQQRRAFWEEVFQGPIADRQLAGQGDEAERLLIEKVNGAPPYAPGEVYLVGAGPGDPDLLTFRALRLMQQADVVLYDRLVAPAILELCRRDAERVYVGKRRADHAVPQDQINQQLVDLAKQGKRVLRLKGGDPFIFGRGGEEIEELAAHGIPFQVVPGITAASGCAAYAGIPLTHRDYAQSVRFITGHLKNNTSDLPWQDLVGPSQTLVFYMGLIGLPIICEQLIKHGRSADTPAALIQQGTTSNQRVFTGTLADLPRMVAEHEVHAPTLVIVGEVVVLREKLKWFEGAQSQV
;
A
#
# COMPACT_ATOMS: atom_id res chain seq x y z
N MET A 1 13.97 23.74 18.95
CA MET A 1 13.41 22.40 19.20
C MET A 1 12.88 22.40 20.62
N GLU A 2 11.56 22.33 20.80
CA GLU A 2 10.91 22.47 22.12
C GLU A 2 10.93 21.18 22.94
N PHE A 3 10.84 20.02 22.28
CA PHE A 3 10.90 18.70 22.91
C PHE A 3 12.01 17.86 22.28
N LEU A 4 12.80 17.18 23.11
CA LEU A 4 13.77 16.17 22.68
C LEU A 4 13.07 14.80 22.57
N PRO A 5 12.97 14.18 21.37
CA PRO A 5 12.32 12.88 21.22
C PRO A 5 13.21 11.77 21.77
N LEU A 6 12.84 11.21 22.91
CA LEU A 6 13.51 10.07 23.53
C LEU A 6 12.54 8.90 23.68
N PHE A 7 13.06 7.68 23.49
CA PHE A 7 12.32 6.45 23.79
C PHE A 7 12.69 5.98 25.21
N HIS A 8 11.69 5.84 26.07
CA HIS A 8 11.87 5.47 27.47
C HIS A 8 11.71 3.96 27.65
N ASN A 9 12.67 3.32 28.33
CA ASN A 9 12.49 1.95 28.80
C ASN A 9 11.73 1.96 30.13
N LEU A 10 10.46 1.54 30.09
CA LEU A 10 9.59 1.50 31.27
C LEU A 10 9.46 0.10 31.88
N ARG A 11 10.18 -0.90 31.36
CA ARG A 11 10.04 -2.29 31.82
C ARG A 11 10.38 -2.41 33.31
N GLY A 12 9.38 -2.78 34.11
CA GLY A 12 9.51 -2.92 35.56
C GLY A 12 9.55 -1.58 36.33
N SER A 13 9.45 -0.44 35.64
CA SER A 13 9.43 0.88 36.24
C SER A 13 8.02 1.21 36.71
N ARG A 14 7.90 1.89 37.87
CA ARG A 14 6.60 2.33 38.39
C ARG A 14 6.17 3.63 37.71
N VAL A 15 4.94 3.65 37.18
CA VAL A 15 4.34 4.84 36.55
C VAL A 15 3.06 5.19 37.29
N LEU A 16 3.00 6.43 37.80
CA LEU A 16 1.81 6.93 38.47
C LEU A 16 0.81 7.45 37.43
N VAL A 17 -0.45 7.06 37.57
CA VAL A 17 -1.57 7.63 36.84
C VAL A 17 -2.58 8.16 37.86
N VAL A 18 -2.80 9.47 37.84
CA VAL A 18 -3.80 10.14 38.68
C VAL A 18 -5.06 10.32 37.84
N GLY A 19 -6.15 9.65 38.25
CA GLY A 19 -7.39 9.56 37.49
C GLY A 19 -7.77 8.12 37.16
N GLY A 20 -9.07 7.83 37.14
CA GLY A 20 -9.60 6.46 37.03
C GLY A 20 -10.60 6.23 35.90
N GLY A 21 -10.82 7.21 35.03
CA GLY A 21 -11.77 7.12 33.91
C GLY A 21 -11.13 6.71 32.58
N GLU A 22 -11.90 6.83 31.49
CA GLU A 22 -11.51 6.46 30.12
C GLU A 22 -10.18 7.08 29.64
N ILE A 23 -9.92 8.35 29.98
CA ILE A 23 -8.67 9.04 29.59
C ILE A 23 -7.45 8.37 30.24
N ALA A 24 -7.55 8.05 31.53
CA ALA A 24 -6.51 7.35 32.28
C ALA A 24 -6.31 5.94 31.73
N LEU A 25 -7.38 5.22 31.40
CA LEU A 25 -7.33 3.92 30.75
C LEU A 25 -6.56 3.95 29.42
N ARG A 26 -6.90 4.89 28.53
CA ARG A 26 -6.24 5.04 27.23
C ARG A 26 -4.75 5.28 27.35
N LYS A 27 -4.31 6.10 28.32
CA LYS A 27 -2.87 6.34 28.59
C LYS A 27 -2.20 5.13 29.22
N SER A 28 -2.90 4.45 30.12
CA SER A 28 -2.39 3.28 30.83
C SER A 28 -2.11 2.10 29.90
N ARG A 29 -2.91 1.88 28.84
CA ARG A 29 -2.67 0.78 27.88
C ARG A 29 -1.27 0.84 27.27
N LEU A 30 -0.88 2.00 26.74
CA LEU A 30 0.43 2.20 26.13
C LEU A 30 1.59 2.02 27.14
N LEU A 31 1.38 2.43 28.39
CA LEU A 31 2.37 2.28 29.46
C LEU A 31 2.54 0.81 29.87
N ALA A 32 1.43 0.08 29.99
CA ALA A 32 1.43 -1.35 30.26
C ALA A 32 2.08 -2.15 29.13
N ASP A 33 1.78 -1.82 27.87
CA ASP A 33 2.41 -2.43 26.69
C ASP A 33 3.94 -2.20 26.68
N ALA A 34 4.41 -1.07 27.20
CA ALA A 34 5.82 -0.77 27.41
C ALA A 34 6.45 -1.49 28.63
N GLY A 35 5.65 -2.26 29.38
CA GLY A 35 6.07 -3.03 30.54
C GLY A 35 6.12 -2.27 31.86
N ALA A 36 5.44 -1.12 31.96
CA ALA A 36 5.36 -0.35 33.20
C ALA A 36 4.52 -1.06 34.26
N LEU A 37 4.92 -0.94 35.54
CA LEU A 37 4.09 -1.28 36.69
C LEU A 37 3.19 -0.08 37.00
N LEU A 38 1.89 -0.20 36.74
CA LEU A 38 0.96 0.92 36.88
C LEU A 38 0.58 1.13 38.35
N ARG A 39 0.74 2.36 38.86
CA ARG A 39 0.12 2.79 40.11
C ARG A 39 -1.01 3.76 39.75
N VAL A 40 -2.26 3.36 39.98
CA VAL A 40 -3.42 4.21 39.68
C VAL A 40 -4.04 4.73 40.97
N VAL A 41 -4.16 6.05 41.09
CA VAL A 41 -4.76 6.73 42.24
C VAL A 41 -5.99 7.50 41.78
N ALA A 42 -7.17 7.10 42.24
CA ALA A 42 -8.41 7.83 42.04
C ALA A 42 -9.50 7.39 43.03
N PRO A 43 -10.46 8.27 43.39
CA PRO A 43 -11.59 7.89 44.24
C PRO A 43 -12.45 6.76 43.63
N GLN A 44 -12.54 6.73 42.30
CA GLN A 44 -13.24 5.72 41.52
C GLN A 44 -12.35 5.33 40.34
N ILE A 45 -12.31 4.03 40.02
CA ILE A 45 -11.51 3.46 38.93
C ILE A 45 -12.42 2.51 38.15
N GLU A 46 -12.51 2.70 36.85
CA GLU A 46 -13.25 1.82 35.93
C GLU A 46 -12.68 0.40 35.90
N ASP A 47 -13.54 -0.61 35.68
CA ASP A 47 -13.15 -2.01 35.78
C ASP A 47 -12.07 -2.41 34.76
N GLN A 48 -12.12 -1.90 33.52
CA GLN A 48 -11.09 -2.16 32.52
C GLN A 48 -9.70 -1.64 32.94
N LEU A 49 -9.65 -0.50 33.65
CA LEU A 49 -8.41 0.04 34.17
C LEU A 49 -7.91 -0.80 35.35
N ARG A 50 -8.81 -1.29 36.21
CA ARG A 50 -8.44 -2.21 37.29
C ARG A 50 -7.79 -3.48 36.76
N GLU A 51 -8.41 -4.12 35.77
CA GLU A 51 -7.87 -5.33 35.13
C GLU A 51 -6.47 -5.08 34.55
N LEU A 52 -6.28 -3.96 33.85
CA LEU A 52 -5.01 -3.59 33.26
C LEU A 52 -3.91 -3.38 34.31
N VAL A 53 -4.23 -2.71 35.42
CA VAL A 53 -3.29 -2.47 36.51
C VAL A 53 -2.87 -3.78 37.17
N LEU A 54 -3.83 -4.65 37.49
CA LEU A 54 -3.56 -5.96 38.07
C LEU A 54 -2.74 -6.83 37.11
N GLY A 55 -3.05 -6.80 35.82
CA GLY A 55 -2.29 -7.50 34.77
C GLY A 55 -0.84 -7.01 34.64
N SER A 56 -0.59 -5.73 34.92
CA SER A 56 0.78 -5.19 34.96
C SER A 56 1.57 -5.56 36.22
N GLY A 57 0.93 -6.15 37.25
CA GLY A 57 1.54 -6.33 38.58
C GLY A 57 1.62 -5.03 39.38
N GLY A 58 0.75 -4.07 39.07
CA GLY A 58 0.71 -2.73 39.65
C GLY A 58 -0.16 -2.61 40.91
N GLU A 59 -0.45 -1.36 41.29
CA GLU A 59 -1.16 -1.00 42.52
C GLU A 59 -2.40 -0.13 42.22
N LEU A 60 -3.53 -0.47 42.84
CA LEU A 60 -4.77 0.31 42.77
C LEU A 60 -5.00 1.01 44.12
N ILE A 61 -5.16 2.33 44.09
CA ILE A 61 -5.34 3.15 45.30
C ILE A 61 -6.66 3.93 45.17
N LEU A 62 -7.70 3.43 45.86
CA LEU A 62 -9.05 3.98 45.84
C LEU A 62 -9.22 5.16 46.81
N ARG A 63 -8.53 6.26 46.54
CA ARG A 63 -8.65 7.53 47.26
C ARG A 63 -8.20 8.70 46.39
N GLY A 64 -8.35 9.92 46.92
CA GLY A 64 -7.74 11.11 46.33
C GLY A 64 -6.21 11.05 46.34
N TYR A 65 -5.61 11.77 45.40
CA TYR A 65 -4.16 11.91 45.24
C TYR A 65 -3.50 12.57 46.46
N GLN A 66 -2.29 12.11 46.79
CA GLN A 66 -1.41 12.66 47.82
C GLN A 66 0.03 12.75 47.28
N GLU A 67 0.83 13.72 47.72
CA GLU A 67 2.20 13.91 47.21
C GLU A 67 3.11 12.67 47.41
N ALA A 68 2.86 11.86 48.45
CA ALA A 68 3.57 10.61 48.70
C ALA A 68 3.38 9.57 47.58
N ASP A 69 2.33 9.68 46.76
CA ASP A 69 2.06 8.75 45.65
C ASP A 69 3.13 8.84 44.55
N LEU A 70 3.84 9.98 44.46
CA LEU A 70 4.96 10.21 43.53
C LEU A 70 6.20 9.38 43.89
N GLU A 71 6.28 8.82 45.10
CA GLU A 71 7.48 8.13 45.57
C GLU A 71 7.80 6.87 44.76
N GLY A 72 9.04 6.80 44.28
CA GLY A 72 9.56 5.68 43.48
C GLY A 72 9.01 5.60 42.06
N CYS A 73 8.30 6.62 41.58
CA CYS A 73 7.75 6.66 40.22
C CYS A 73 8.75 7.29 39.24
N THR A 74 8.80 6.76 38.01
CA THR A 74 9.70 7.23 36.95
C THR A 74 9.00 8.14 35.92
N LEU A 75 7.67 8.11 35.89
CA LEU A 75 6.83 8.90 35.00
C LEU A 75 5.47 9.10 35.69
N ILE A 76 4.90 10.29 35.52
CA ILE A 76 3.61 10.67 36.10
C ILE A 76 2.65 11.07 34.99
N ILE A 77 1.41 10.58 35.05
CA ILE A 77 0.31 10.97 34.18
C ILE A 77 -0.80 11.58 35.03
N ALA A 78 -1.14 12.84 34.79
CA ALA A 78 -2.30 13.48 35.36
C ALA A 78 -3.44 13.46 34.31
N ALA A 79 -4.48 12.68 34.60
CA ALA A 79 -5.57 12.33 33.68
C ALA A 79 -6.93 12.43 34.38
N THR A 80 -7.16 13.55 35.08
CA THR A 80 -8.45 13.87 35.73
C THR A 80 -9.14 15.02 34.99
N ASP A 81 -10.44 15.20 35.25
CA ASP A 81 -11.20 16.39 34.84
C ASP A 81 -11.02 17.58 35.81
N ASP A 82 -10.14 17.44 36.82
CA ASP A 82 -9.86 18.46 37.84
C ASP A 82 -8.57 19.20 37.48
N GLU A 83 -8.73 20.36 36.80
CA GLU A 83 -7.61 21.21 36.37
C GLU A 83 -6.70 21.66 37.53
N PRO A 84 -7.21 22.16 38.68
CA PRO A 84 -6.39 22.47 39.85
C PRO A 84 -5.55 21.27 40.32
N LEU A 85 -6.14 20.08 40.41
CA LEU A 85 -5.43 18.87 40.81
C LEU A 85 -4.33 18.51 39.79
N ASN A 86 -4.65 18.57 38.50
CA ASN A 86 -3.68 18.32 37.43
C ASN A 86 -2.48 19.28 37.49
N ALA A 87 -2.73 20.57 37.79
CA ALA A 87 -1.68 21.57 37.99
C ALA A 87 -0.84 21.30 39.25
N GLN A 88 -1.48 20.86 40.33
CA GLN A 88 -0.80 20.44 41.55
C GLN A 88 0.15 19.26 41.29
N VAL A 89 -0.36 18.17 40.68
CA VAL A 89 0.43 16.98 40.32
C VAL A 89 1.62 17.36 39.43
N SER A 90 1.41 18.24 38.45
CA SER A 90 2.49 18.74 37.57
C SER A 90 3.58 19.47 38.35
N SER A 91 3.20 20.42 39.21
CA SER A 91 4.14 21.20 40.01
C SER A 91 4.95 20.30 40.94
N GLU A 92 4.28 19.37 41.62
CA GLU A 92 4.92 18.42 42.54
C GLU A 92 5.89 17.46 41.84
N ALA A 93 5.49 16.91 40.69
CA ALA A 93 6.36 16.06 39.87
C ALA A 93 7.61 16.81 39.37
N LYS A 94 7.43 18.07 38.90
CA LYS A 94 8.54 18.93 38.45
C LYS A 94 9.51 19.26 39.59
N ARG A 95 9.02 19.53 40.81
CA ARG A 95 9.89 19.74 41.99
C ARG A 95 10.76 18.53 42.32
N ARG A 96 10.27 17.32 42.03
CA ARG A 96 10.99 16.05 42.21
C ARG A 96 11.80 15.63 40.97
N CYS A 97 11.83 16.45 39.92
CA CYS A 97 12.45 16.15 38.63
C CYS A 97 11.92 14.85 37.98
N VAL A 98 10.66 14.48 38.26
CA VAL A 98 10.01 13.33 37.62
C VAL A 98 9.25 13.81 36.38
N PRO A 99 9.46 13.18 35.21
CA PRO A 99 8.69 13.49 34.01
C PRO A 99 7.17 13.42 34.27
N VAL A 100 6.44 14.44 33.82
CA VAL A 100 4.99 14.51 33.95
C VAL A 100 4.31 14.83 32.63
N ASN A 101 3.25 14.10 32.32
CA ASN A 101 2.30 14.44 31.28
C ASN A 101 0.96 14.78 31.92
N VAL A 102 0.42 15.96 31.61
CA VAL A 102 -0.93 16.34 31.97
C VAL A 102 -1.79 16.28 30.71
N VAL A 103 -2.85 15.48 30.76
CA VAL A 103 -3.73 15.33 29.59
C VAL A 103 -4.44 16.65 29.31
N ASP A 104 -4.53 17.00 28.03
CA ASP A 104 -5.17 18.22 27.51
C ASP A 104 -4.60 19.56 28.01
N ALA A 105 -3.48 19.54 28.76
CA ALA A 105 -2.75 20.73 29.19
C ALA A 105 -1.25 20.66 28.86
N PRO A 106 -0.84 20.83 27.58
CA PRO A 106 0.57 20.76 27.16
C PRO A 106 1.51 21.70 27.94
N ALA A 107 1.04 22.89 28.34
CA ALA A 107 1.82 23.85 29.13
C ALA A 107 2.24 23.31 30.51
N LEU A 108 1.48 22.35 31.07
CA LEU A 108 1.79 21.71 32.34
C LEU A 108 2.69 20.48 32.16
N CYS A 109 2.93 20.01 30.95
CA CYS A 109 3.75 18.84 30.69
C CYS A 109 5.25 19.15 30.80
N SER A 110 6.03 18.15 31.18
CA SER A 110 7.48 18.09 30.89
C SER A 110 7.79 17.02 29.82
N VAL A 111 6.85 16.12 29.56
CA VAL A 111 6.90 15.12 28.48
C VAL A 111 5.55 15.03 27.79
N ILE A 112 5.56 14.75 26.49
CA ILE A 112 4.36 14.63 25.65
C ILE A 112 4.28 13.25 25.02
N PHE A 113 3.06 12.81 24.73
CA PHE A 113 2.83 11.58 23.97
C PHE A 113 2.80 11.89 22.48
N PRO A 114 3.71 11.32 21.68
CA PRO A 114 3.62 11.41 20.23
C PRO A 114 2.51 10.50 19.70
N ALA A 115 2.16 10.69 18.43
CA ALA A 115 1.53 9.64 17.65
C ALA A 115 2.57 8.55 17.35
N ILE A 116 2.26 7.29 17.67
CA ILE A 116 3.22 6.17 17.61
C ILE A 116 2.83 5.21 16.47
N VAL A 117 3.81 4.80 15.68
CA VAL A 117 3.73 3.65 14.79
C VAL A 117 4.60 2.55 15.38
N ASP A 118 3.94 1.51 15.90
CA ASP A 118 4.63 0.40 16.54
C ASP A 118 4.80 -0.78 15.57
N ARG A 119 6.06 -1.14 15.32
CA ARG A 119 6.52 -2.29 14.53
C ARG A 119 7.62 -2.99 15.31
N SER A 120 7.42 -3.12 16.63
CA SER A 120 8.43 -3.59 17.58
C SER A 120 9.29 -4.73 17.02
N PRO A 121 10.63 -4.61 17.07
CA PRO A 121 11.40 -3.60 17.80
C PRO A 121 11.57 -2.24 17.08
N LEU A 122 11.04 -2.07 15.87
CA LEU A 122 11.07 -0.77 15.16
C LEU A 122 9.90 0.11 15.63
N VAL A 123 10.19 1.30 16.13
CA VAL A 123 9.15 2.23 16.60
C VAL A 123 9.40 3.62 16.01
N ILE A 124 8.33 4.28 15.59
CA ILE A 124 8.38 5.65 15.07
C ILE A 124 7.45 6.53 15.89
N ALA A 125 7.95 7.69 16.29
CA ALA A 125 7.19 8.70 17.01
C ALA A 125 7.04 9.95 16.13
N VAL A 126 5.81 10.45 16.01
CA VAL A 126 5.46 11.67 15.28
C VAL A 126 4.81 12.65 16.25
N SER A 127 5.35 13.85 16.37
CA SER A 127 4.80 14.89 17.21
C SER A 127 4.91 16.26 16.54
N SER A 128 3.96 17.13 16.85
CA SER A 128 3.97 18.54 16.47
C SER A 128 4.13 19.46 17.69
N GLY A 129 4.63 18.94 18.82
CA GLY A 129 4.71 19.71 20.09
C GLY A 129 3.35 20.04 20.74
N GLY A 130 2.24 19.62 20.15
CA GLY A 130 0.88 20.00 20.56
C GLY A 130 0.16 20.93 19.58
N ASP A 131 0.88 21.58 18.65
CA ASP A 131 0.30 22.63 17.78
C ASP A 131 -0.64 22.11 16.69
N ALA A 132 -0.39 20.89 16.19
CA ALA A 132 -1.09 20.30 15.06
C ALA A 132 -1.33 18.79 15.27
N PRO A 133 -2.12 18.39 16.28
CA PRO A 133 -2.37 16.97 16.59
C PRO A 133 -3.02 16.22 15.42
N VAL A 134 -3.85 16.89 14.62
CA VAL A 134 -4.47 16.31 13.41
C VAL A 134 -3.41 15.97 12.36
N LEU A 135 -2.41 16.84 12.15
CA LEU A 135 -1.32 16.59 11.20
C LEU A 135 -0.47 15.40 11.66
N ALA A 136 -0.12 15.33 12.95
CA ALA A 136 0.62 14.20 13.49
C ALA A 136 -0.13 12.86 13.27
N ARG A 137 -1.46 12.87 13.45
CA ARG A 137 -2.32 11.70 13.15
C ARG A 137 -2.32 11.33 11.66
N LEU A 138 -2.38 12.29 10.75
CA LEU A 138 -2.33 12.04 9.30
C LEU A 138 -0.99 11.44 8.88
N ILE A 139 0.12 11.97 9.39
CA ILE A 139 1.45 11.42 9.13
C ILE A 139 1.59 10.02 9.72
N ARG A 140 1.09 9.76 10.93
CA ARG A 140 1.05 8.42 11.54
C ARG A 140 0.33 7.42 10.63
N ALA A 141 -0.85 7.76 10.10
CA ALA A 141 -1.61 6.90 9.20
C ALA A 141 -0.85 6.61 7.89
N LYS A 142 -0.17 7.61 7.32
CA LYS A 142 0.71 7.40 6.16
C LYS A 142 1.86 6.45 6.46
N LEU A 143 2.53 6.62 7.60
CA LEU A 143 3.64 5.77 8.03
C LEU A 143 3.20 4.33 8.32
N GLU A 144 2.02 4.14 8.95
CA GLU A 144 1.45 2.80 9.17
C GLU A 144 1.27 2.03 7.86
N THR A 145 0.98 2.75 6.78
CA THR A 145 0.79 2.20 5.43
C THR A 145 2.12 1.89 4.74
N TRP A 146 3.11 2.76 4.87
CA TRP A 146 4.42 2.59 4.24
C TRP A 146 5.29 1.55 4.95
N ILE A 147 5.09 1.37 6.25
CA ILE A 147 5.90 0.51 7.12
C ILE A 147 4.97 -0.53 7.74
N PRO A 148 4.71 -1.66 7.05
CA PRO A 148 3.90 -2.76 7.58
C PRO A 148 4.57 -3.52 8.74
N SER A 149 3.80 -4.37 9.44
CA SER A 149 4.27 -5.22 10.56
C SER A 149 5.48 -6.09 10.22
N THR A 150 5.67 -6.44 8.95
CA THR A 150 6.81 -7.24 8.48
C THR A 150 8.17 -6.55 8.69
N TYR A 151 8.22 -5.22 8.83
CA TYR A 151 9.46 -4.52 9.21
C TYR A 151 9.91 -4.87 10.63
N GLY A 152 8.97 -5.11 11.56
CA GLY A 152 9.31 -5.57 12.90
C GLY A 152 9.93 -6.97 12.88
N GLN A 153 9.40 -7.85 12.03
CA GLN A 153 9.97 -9.18 11.82
C GLN A 153 11.38 -9.13 11.21
N LEU A 154 11.60 -8.24 10.22
CA LEU A 154 12.92 -8.01 9.63
C LEU A 154 13.93 -7.48 10.66
N ALA A 155 13.51 -6.55 11.52
CA ALA A 155 14.35 -6.05 12.61
C ALA A 155 14.63 -7.15 13.66
N GLY A 156 13.66 -8.01 13.96
CA GLY A 156 13.82 -9.19 14.80
C GLY A 156 14.81 -10.20 14.21
N LEU A 157 14.73 -10.47 12.90
CA LEU A 157 15.70 -11.30 12.18
C LEU A 157 17.10 -10.71 12.32
N ALA A 158 17.29 -9.41 12.04
CA ALA A 158 18.58 -8.77 12.20
C ALA A 158 19.12 -8.82 13.64
N ALA A 159 18.24 -8.68 14.64
CA ALA A 159 18.63 -8.78 16.05
C ALA A 159 19.19 -10.16 16.40
N ARG A 160 18.59 -11.25 15.91
CA ARG A 160 19.06 -12.64 16.13
C ARG A 160 20.48 -12.87 15.59
N PHE A 161 20.79 -12.31 14.40
CA PHE A 161 22.08 -12.51 13.74
C PHE A 161 23.14 -11.45 14.10
N ARG A 162 22.77 -10.41 14.86
CA ARG A 162 23.66 -9.29 15.22
C ARG A 162 24.98 -9.74 15.86
N ALA A 163 24.92 -10.70 16.79
CA ALA A 163 26.12 -11.19 17.48
C ALA A 163 27.06 -11.94 16.53
N GLN A 164 26.51 -12.78 15.64
CA GLN A 164 27.27 -13.55 14.66
C GLN A 164 27.94 -12.63 13.63
N VAL A 165 27.20 -11.67 13.08
CA VAL A 165 27.74 -10.65 12.15
C VAL A 165 28.83 -9.82 12.82
N LYS A 166 28.69 -9.50 14.11
CA LYS A 166 29.73 -8.81 14.88
C LYS A 166 30.99 -9.65 15.05
N GLY A 167 30.87 -10.97 15.17
CA GLY A 167 32.01 -11.89 15.20
C GLY A 167 32.74 -11.97 13.87
N LEU A 168 32.00 -11.96 12.75
CA LEU A 168 32.57 -12.06 11.39
C LEU A 168 33.22 -10.76 10.91
N TYR A 169 32.63 -9.62 11.24
CA TYR A 169 33.12 -8.29 10.83
C TYR A 169 33.46 -7.45 12.07
N PRO A 170 34.73 -7.47 12.54
CA PRO A 170 35.16 -6.65 13.67
C PRO A 170 35.08 -5.15 13.40
N ASP A 171 35.22 -4.73 12.15
CA ASP A 171 35.10 -3.35 11.73
C ASP A 171 33.64 -2.85 11.68
N VAL A 172 33.42 -1.59 12.07
CA VAL A 172 32.08 -0.97 12.10
C VAL A 172 31.55 -0.71 10.70
N GLN A 173 32.40 -0.26 9.77
CA GLN A 173 31.97 0.07 8.41
C GLN A 173 31.59 -1.18 7.63
N GLN A 174 32.34 -2.26 7.78
CA GLN A 174 32.00 -3.57 7.19
C GLN A 174 30.64 -4.09 7.69
N ARG A 175 30.38 -4.00 9.01
CA ARG A 175 29.05 -4.37 9.55
C ARG A 175 27.94 -3.51 8.99
N ARG A 176 28.18 -2.21 8.85
CA ARG A 176 27.20 -1.28 8.28
C ARG A 176 26.88 -1.67 6.83
N ALA A 177 27.90 -1.87 6.01
CA ALA A 177 27.74 -2.29 4.62
C ALA A 177 26.97 -3.62 4.50
N PHE A 178 27.29 -4.60 5.36
CA PHE A 178 26.55 -5.86 5.42
C PHE A 178 25.06 -5.64 5.68
N TRP A 179 24.70 -4.83 6.69
CA TRP A 179 23.30 -4.58 7.03
C TRP A 179 22.59 -3.73 5.99
N GLU A 180 23.26 -2.76 5.37
CA GLU A 180 22.70 -2.00 4.24
C GLU A 180 22.37 -2.94 3.08
N GLU A 181 23.25 -3.89 2.75
CA GLU A 181 23.00 -4.90 1.73
C GLU A 181 21.82 -5.83 2.11
N VAL A 182 21.76 -6.31 3.35
CA VAL A 182 20.66 -7.17 3.82
C VAL A 182 19.31 -6.44 3.77
N PHE A 183 19.27 -5.18 4.24
CA PHE A 183 18.02 -4.41 4.32
C PHE A 183 17.55 -3.83 2.98
N GLN A 184 18.41 -3.80 1.96
CA GLN A 184 18.09 -3.33 0.62
C GLN A 184 18.09 -4.45 -0.43
N GLY A 185 18.36 -5.69 -0.02
CA GLY A 185 18.55 -6.83 -0.89
C GLY A 185 17.50 -7.94 -0.73
N PRO A 186 17.76 -9.12 -1.31
CA PRO A 186 16.79 -10.21 -1.42
C PRO A 186 16.26 -10.70 -0.06
N ILE A 187 17.08 -10.66 0.99
CA ILE A 187 16.67 -11.09 2.34
C ILE A 187 15.53 -10.23 2.86
N ALA A 188 15.65 -8.90 2.76
CA ALA A 188 14.57 -8.00 3.15
C ALA A 188 13.33 -8.18 2.27
N ASP A 189 13.50 -8.33 0.96
CA ASP A 189 12.38 -8.51 0.04
C ASP A 189 11.58 -9.77 0.35
N ARG A 190 12.24 -10.91 0.61
CA ARG A 190 11.61 -12.17 1.04
C ARG A 190 10.85 -11.99 2.36
N GLN A 191 11.48 -11.36 3.35
CA GLN A 191 10.82 -11.11 4.63
C GLN A 191 9.57 -10.23 4.47
N LEU A 192 9.68 -9.14 3.70
CA LEU A 192 8.60 -8.20 3.46
C LEU A 192 7.47 -8.81 2.61
N ALA A 193 7.78 -9.81 1.80
CA ALA A 193 6.82 -10.62 1.05
C ALA A 193 6.14 -11.71 1.89
N GLY A 194 6.48 -11.86 3.17
CA GLY A 194 5.94 -12.91 4.06
C GLY A 194 6.66 -14.26 3.95
N GLN A 195 7.80 -14.32 3.26
CA GLN A 195 8.62 -15.53 3.07
C GLN A 195 9.76 -15.56 4.10
N GLY A 196 9.41 -15.57 5.39
CA GLY A 196 10.38 -15.41 6.49
C GLY A 196 11.42 -16.53 6.59
N ASP A 197 11.00 -17.78 6.38
CA ASP A 197 11.91 -18.94 6.43
C ASP A 197 12.99 -18.86 5.34
N GLU A 198 12.60 -18.39 4.16
CA GLU A 198 13.52 -18.18 3.03
C GLU A 198 14.48 -17.03 3.30
N ALA A 199 13.99 -15.92 3.87
CA ALA A 199 14.82 -14.80 4.28
C ALA A 199 15.87 -15.23 5.33
N GLU A 200 15.47 -16.04 6.31
CA GLU A 200 16.36 -16.58 7.33
C GLU A 200 17.41 -17.53 6.73
N ARG A 201 17.01 -18.43 5.83
CA ARG A 201 17.94 -19.30 5.09
C ARG A 201 19.00 -18.50 4.33
N LEU A 202 18.58 -17.52 3.54
CA LEU A 202 19.48 -16.66 2.77
C LEU A 202 20.44 -15.88 3.67
N LEU A 203 19.97 -15.41 4.83
CA LEU A 203 20.82 -14.73 5.80
C LEU A 203 21.86 -15.68 6.42
N ILE A 204 21.46 -16.91 6.77
CA ILE A 204 22.39 -17.95 7.26
C ILE A 204 23.46 -18.24 6.21
N GLU A 205 23.09 -18.45 4.95
CA GLU A 205 24.02 -18.70 3.86
C GLU A 205 25.01 -17.55 3.68
N LYS A 206 24.51 -16.30 3.66
CA LYS A 206 25.34 -15.10 3.55
C LYS A 206 26.33 -14.97 4.72
N VAL A 207 25.87 -15.25 5.93
CA VAL A 207 26.70 -15.22 7.15
C VAL A 207 27.74 -16.35 7.15
N ASN A 208 27.45 -17.50 6.55
CA ASN A 208 28.38 -18.61 6.40
C ASN A 208 29.42 -18.40 5.28
N GLY A 209 29.47 -17.21 4.67
CA GLY A 209 30.45 -16.88 3.64
C GLY A 209 30.14 -17.52 2.29
N ALA A 210 28.88 -17.88 2.03
CA ALA A 210 28.45 -18.18 0.67
C ALA A 210 28.85 -16.98 -0.23
N PRO A 211 29.41 -17.22 -1.43
CA PRO A 211 29.66 -16.12 -2.36
C PRO A 211 28.37 -15.33 -2.53
N PRO A 212 28.42 -14.00 -2.75
CA PRO A 212 27.23 -13.19 -2.95
C PRO A 212 26.43 -13.75 -4.12
N TYR A 213 25.48 -14.62 -3.81
CA TYR A 213 24.53 -15.15 -4.76
C TYR A 213 23.46 -14.09 -4.86
N ALA A 214 23.70 -13.12 -5.74
CA ALA A 214 22.66 -12.21 -6.19
C ALA A 214 22.34 -12.59 -7.65
N PRO A 215 21.64 -13.71 -7.91
CA PRO A 215 20.93 -13.79 -9.17
C PRO A 215 20.05 -12.54 -9.20
N GLY A 216 20.10 -11.83 -10.31
CA GLY A 216 19.16 -10.73 -10.52
C GLY A 216 17.75 -11.27 -10.36
N GLU A 217 16.86 -10.43 -9.87
CA GLU A 217 15.47 -10.78 -9.64
C GLU A 217 14.60 -9.97 -10.59
N VAL A 218 13.50 -10.56 -11.04
CA VAL A 218 12.52 -9.86 -11.87
C VAL A 218 11.27 -9.51 -11.07
N TYR A 219 10.92 -8.22 -11.07
CA TYR A 219 9.67 -7.71 -10.52
C TYR A 219 8.66 -7.51 -11.63
N LEU A 220 7.60 -8.30 -11.66
CA LEU A 220 6.48 -8.14 -12.58
C LEU A 220 5.40 -7.28 -11.91
N VAL A 221 5.29 -6.01 -12.30
CA VAL A 221 4.52 -5.01 -11.55
C VAL A 221 3.41 -4.40 -12.40
N GLY A 222 2.19 -4.43 -11.88
CA GLY A 222 1.05 -3.70 -12.43
C GLY A 222 1.12 -2.21 -12.10
N ALA A 223 1.17 -1.38 -13.14
CA ALA A 223 1.22 0.07 -13.06
C ALA A 223 -0.15 0.70 -12.78
N GLY A 224 -1.25 -0.06 -12.89
CA GLY A 224 -2.58 0.51 -12.88
C GLY A 224 -2.98 1.12 -14.24
N PRO A 225 -4.19 1.70 -14.33
CA PRO A 225 -4.76 2.17 -15.61
C PRO A 225 -4.20 3.51 -16.11
N GLY A 226 -3.48 4.26 -15.27
CA GLY A 226 -2.79 5.49 -15.67
C GLY A 226 -2.56 6.49 -14.54
N ASP A 227 -3.50 6.59 -13.60
CA ASP A 227 -3.37 7.47 -12.42
C ASP A 227 -2.26 6.94 -11.47
N PRO A 228 -1.21 7.73 -11.19
CA PRO A 228 -0.14 7.33 -10.26
C PRO A 228 -0.63 6.98 -8.86
N ASP A 229 -1.74 7.57 -8.39
CA ASP A 229 -2.30 7.29 -7.05
C ASP A 229 -2.97 5.91 -6.97
N LEU A 230 -3.17 5.23 -8.10
CA LEU A 230 -3.66 3.85 -8.16
C LEU A 230 -2.53 2.81 -8.13
N LEU A 231 -1.27 3.24 -8.00
CA LEU A 231 -0.16 2.32 -7.73
C LEU A 231 -0.29 1.72 -6.34
N THR A 232 0.03 0.43 -6.22
CA THR A 232 0.15 -0.18 -4.90
C THR A 232 1.45 0.27 -4.23
N PHE A 233 1.47 0.33 -2.90
CA PHE A 233 2.69 0.68 -2.15
C PHE A 233 3.84 -0.29 -2.42
N ARG A 234 3.53 -1.57 -2.68
CA ARG A 234 4.53 -2.57 -3.06
C ARG A 234 5.12 -2.27 -4.45
N ALA A 235 4.29 -1.86 -5.41
CA ALA A 235 4.77 -1.44 -6.73
C ALA A 235 5.76 -0.28 -6.61
N LEU A 236 5.37 0.79 -5.89
CA LEU A 236 6.22 1.96 -5.68
C LEU A 236 7.55 1.62 -5.01
N ARG A 237 7.55 0.73 -4.00
CA ARG A 237 8.78 0.29 -3.33
C ARG A 237 9.73 -0.41 -4.30
N LEU A 238 9.24 -1.37 -5.09
CA LEU A 238 10.06 -2.10 -6.06
C LEU A 238 10.55 -1.18 -7.20
N MET A 239 9.71 -0.22 -7.62
CA MET A 239 10.08 0.81 -8.61
C MET A 239 11.25 1.69 -8.16
N GLN A 240 11.37 1.95 -6.87
CA GLN A 240 12.49 2.72 -6.29
C GLN A 240 13.76 1.88 -6.10
N GLN A 241 13.66 0.55 -6.15
CA GLN A 241 14.80 -0.35 -5.97
C GLN A 241 15.39 -0.82 -7.31
N ALA A 242 14.57 -0.94 -8.36
CA ALA A 242 14.97 -1.51 -9.65
C ALA A 242 16.21 -0.82 -10.27
N ASP A 243 17.09 -1.64 -10.85
CA ASP A 243 18.27 -1.17 -11.58
C ASP A 243 17.94 -0.92 -13.06
N VAL A 244 17.00 -1.70 -13.62
CA VAL A 244 16.52 -1.57 -15.00
C VAL A 244 15.00 -1.69 -15.03
N VAL A 245 14.33 -0.84 -15.80
CA VAL A 245 12.88 -0.79 -15.96
C VAL A 245 12.49 -1.08 -17.41
N LEU A 246 11.89 -2.24 -17.65
CA LEU A 246 11.27 -2.64 -18.92
C LEU A 246 9.80 -2.26 -18.91
N TYR A 247 9.41 -1.31 -19.75
CA TYR A 247 8.04 -0.78 -19.78
C TYR A 247 7.47 -0.74 -21.21
N ASP A 248 6.14 -0.77 -21.30
CA ASP A 248 5.42 -0.70 -22.57
C ASP A 248 4.62 0.61 -22.72
N ARG A 249 3.93 0.74 -23.85
CA ARG A 249 3.17 1.96 -24.20
C ARG A 249 2.06 2.30 -23.19
N LEU A 250 1.53 1.33 -22.46
CA LEU A 250 0.37 1.54 -21.60
C LEU A 250 0.75 2.12 -20.23
N VAL A 251 2.04 2.16 -19.90
CA VAL A 251 2.52 2.81 -18.67
C VAL A 251 2.56 4.31 -18.87
N ALA A 252 1.87 5.06 -18.00
CA ALA A 252 1.83 6.52 -18.07
C ALA A 252 3.20 7.14 -17.74
N PRO A 253 3.59 8.27 -18.37
CA PRO A 253 4.86 8.94 -18.08
C PRO A 253 5.04 9.32 -16.60
N ALA A 254 3.98 9.81 -15.96
CA ALA A 254 3.99 10.18 -14.54
C ALA A 254 4.33 8.99 -13.62
N ILE A 255 3.98 7.76 -14.02
CA ILE A 255 4.35 6.54 -13.28
C ILE A 255 5.84 6.23 -13.45
N LEU A 256 6.40 6.41 -14.66
CA LEU A 256 7.82 6.18 -14.91
C LEU A 256 8.72 7.17 -14.15
N GLU A 257 8.22 8.36 -13.86
CA GLU A 257 8.92 9.36 -13.04
C GLU A 257 9.04 8.93 -11.56
N LEU A 258 8.18 8.03 -11.11
CA LEU A 258 8.25 7.41 -9.78
C LEU A 258 9.21 6.23 -9.70
N CYS A 259 9.91 5.88 -10.79
CA CYS A 259 11.02 4.93 -10.71
C CYS A 259 12.28 5.60 -10.16
N ARG A 260 13.25 4.79 -9.70
CA ARG A 260 14.58 5.26 -9.31
C ARG A 260 15.19 6.14 -10.41
N ARG A 261 15.80 7.28 -10.04
CA ARG A 261 16.26 8.30 -11.01
C ARG A 261 17.39 7.83 -11.94
N ASP A 262 18.26 6.97 -11.43
CA ASP A 262 19.42 6.40 -12.11
C ASP A 262 19.15 5.03 -12.73
N ALA A 263 17.92 4.50 -12.63
CA ALA A 263 17.57 3.24 -13.27
C ALA A 263 17.55 3.36 -14.79
N GLU A 264 18.14 2.38 -15.47
CA GLU A 264 18.10 2.26 -16.92
C GLU A 264 16.65 2.00 -17.37
N ARG A 265 16.16 2.73 -18.39
CA ARG A 265 14.78 2.59 -18.88
C ARG A 265 14.78 2.00 -20.28
N VAL A 266 14.14 0.85 -20.43
CA VAL A 266 14.07 0.09 -21.68
C VAL A 266 12.61 0.04 -22.14
N TYR A 267 12.33 0.66 -23.28
CA TYR A 267 11.00 0.61 -23.88
C TYR A 267 10.85 -0.66 -24.73
N VAL A 268 9.87 -1.51 -24.39
CA VAL A 268 9.61 -2.79 -25.08
C VAL A 268 8.26 -2.82 -25.83
N GLY A 269 7.61 -1.66 -25.97
CA GLY A 269 6.31 -1.53 -26.64
C GLY A 269 6.39 -1.41 -28.17
N LYS A 270 5.24 -1.52 -28.84
CA LYS A 270 5.11 -1.28 -30.30
C LYS A 270 5.10 0.22 -30.60
N ARG A 271 6.12 0.76 -31.28
CA ARG A 271 6.02 2.07 -31.97
C ARG A 271 5.37 1.83 -33.34
N ARG A 272 4.45 2.72 -33.76
CA ARG A 272 3.72 2.63 -35.05
C ARG A 272 4.62 2.64 -36.30
N ALA A 273 5.94 2.78 -36.17
CA ALA A 273 6.91 2.83 -37.27
C ALA A 273 8.18 1.96 -37.06
N ASP A 274 8.34 1.27 -35.92
CA ASP A 274 9.49 0.40 -35.65
C ASP A 274 9.04 -1.04 -35.41
N HIS A 275 9.79 -1.99 -35.98
CA HIS A 275 9.58 -3.43 -35.82
C HIS A 275 9.27 -3.79 -34.36
N ALA A 276 8.08 -4.34 -34.11
CA ALA A 276 7.67 -4.78 -32.78
C ALA A 276 8.67 -5.79 -32.23
N VAL A 277 9.18 -5.58 -31.01
CA VAL A 277 9.96 -6.60 -30.29
C VAL A 277 9.02 -7.81 -30.07
N PRO A 278 9.33 -8.99 -30.64
CA PRO A 278 8.58 -10.21 -30.38
C PRO A 278 8.55 -10.51 -28.88
N GLN A 279 7.47 -11.13 -28.39
CA GLN A 279 7.34 -11.43 -26.96
C GLN A 279 8.52 -12.26 -26.43
N ASP A 280 8.95 -13.25 -27.21
CA ASP A 280 10.06 -14.14 -26.84
C ASP A 280 11.35 -13.35 -26.60
N GLN A 281 11.56 -12.25 -27.34
CA GLN A 281 12.73 -11.38 -27.11
C GLN A 281 12.59 -10.56 -25.82
N ILE A 282 11.38 -10.13 -25.46
CA ILE A 282 11.13 -9.47 -24.16
C ILE A 282 11.41 -10.45 -23.02
N ASN A 283 10.89 -11.68 -23.14
CA ASN A 283 11.08 -12.73 -22.14
C ASN A 283 12.57 -13.05 -21.97
N GLN A 284 13.28 -13.24 -23.08
CA GLN A 284 14.73 -13.49 -23.07
C GLN A 284 15.51 -12.31 -22.46
N GLN A 285 15.13 -11.07 -22.77
CA GLN A 285 15.78 -9.89 -22.21
C GLN A 285 15.62 -9.81 -20.69
N LEU A 286 14.47 -10.21 -20.14
CA LEU A 286 14.26 -10.29 -18.69
C LEU A 286 15.22 -11.31 -18.06
N VAL A 287 15.35 -12.49 -18.68
CA VAL A 287 16.29 -13.56 -18.25
C VAL A 287 17.73 -13.06 -18.30
N ASP A 288 18.14 -12.44 -19.40
CA ASP A 288 19.52 -12.00 -19.61
C ASP A 288 19.94 -10.91 -18.62
N LEU A 289 19.06 -9.92 -18.38
CA LEU A 289 19.31 -8.86 -17.41
C LEU A 289 19.37 -9.40 -15.97
N ALA A 290 18.50 -10.36 -15.64
CA ALA A 290 18.53 -11.02 -14.34
C ALA A 290 19.80 -11.87 -14.16
N LYS A 291 20.26 -12.59 -15.19
CA LYS A 291 21.54 -13.33 -15.15
C LYS A 291 22.76 -12.43 -14.98
N GLN A 292 22.66 -11.14 -15.32
CA GLN A 292 23.69 -10.14 -15.04
C GLN A 292 23.67 -9.64 -13.58
N GLY A 293 22.79 -10.16 -12.73
CA GLY A 293 22.66 -9.74 -11.33
C GLY A 293 21.80 -8.49 -11.10
N LYS A 294 21.11 -8.00 -12.14
CA LYS A 294 20.31 -6.76 -12.05
C LYS A 294 18.93 -7.03 -11.41
N ARG A 295 18.40 -6.08 -10.65
CA ARG A 295 16.97 -6.05 -10.26
C ARG A 295 16.16 -5.46 -11.40
N VAL A 296 15.44 -6.32 -12.11
CA VAL A 296 14.73 -5.98 -13.35
C VAL A 296 13.26 -5.74 -13.04
N LEU A 297 12.78 -4.53 -13.27
CA LEU A 297 11.36 -4.23 -13.17
C LEU A 297 10.70 -4.36 -14.55
N ARG A 298 9.80 -5.34 -14.70
CA ARG A 298 8.84 -5.39 -15.81
C ARG A 298 7.57 -4.66 -15.40
N LEU A 299 7.45 -3.40 -15.82
CA LEU A 299 6.33 -2.53 -15.51
C LEU A 299 5.27 -2.61 -16.61
N LYS A 300 4.03 -2.99 -16.26
CA LYS A 300 2.95 -3.29 -17.20
C LYS A 300 1.73 -2.45 -16.90
N GLY A 301 1.09 -1.89 -17.93
CA GLY A 301 -0.17 -1.16 -17.77
C GLY A 301 -1.28 -2.06 -17.20
N GLY A 302 -2.07 -1.54 -16.27
CA GLY A 302 -3.13 -2.28 -15.60
C GLY A 302 -2.59 -3.33 -14.62
N ASP A 303 -3.04 -4.57 -14.79
CA ASP A 303 -2.63 -5.73 -14.00
C ASP A 303 -1.80 -6.70 -14.85
N PRO A 304 -0.71 -7.31 -14.32
CA PRO A 304 0.15 -8.19 -15.12
C PRO A 304 -0.53 -9.42 -15.71
N PHE A 305 -1.57 -9.95 -15.04
CA PHE A 305 -2.22 -11.21 -15.40
C PHE A 305 -3.57 -11.05 -16.08
N ILE A 306 -4.13 -9.83 -16.14
CA ILE A 306 -5.35 -9.55 -16.90
C ILE A 306 -4.98 -9.02 -18.29
N PHE A 307 -4.98 -9.92 -19.28
CA PHE A 307 -4.62 -9.64 -20.68
C PHE A 307 -3.23 -8.99 -20.88
N GLY A 308 -2.36 -9.07 -19.88
CA GLY A 308 -1.03 -8.49 -19.90
C GLY A 308 0.07 -9.42 -20.42
N ARG A 309 -0.22 -10.72 -20.64
CA ARG A 309 0.78 -11.76 -20.97
C ARG A 309 1.86 -11.99 -19.90
N GLY A 310 1.60 -11.57 -18.65
CA GLY A 310 2.54 -11.75 -17.54
C GLY A 310 2.83 -13.22 -17.24
N GLY A 311 1.90 -14.14 -17.54
CA GLY A 311 2.10 -15.59 -17.39
C GLY A 311 3.21 -16.15 -18.28
N GLU A 312 3.26 -15.74 -19.54
CA GLU A 312 4.30 -16.15 -20.49
C GLU A 312 5.68 -15.63 -20.06
N GLU A 313 5.73 -14.39 -19.56
CA GLU A 313 6.97 -13.76 -19.08
C GLU A 313 7.55 -14.50 -17.85
N ILE A 314 6.71 -14.92 -16.89
CA ILE A 314 7.19 -15.64 -15.69
C ILE A 314 7.49 -17.12 -15.93
N GLU A 315 6.80 -17.77 -16.88
CA GLU A 315 7.09 -19.15 -17.25
C GLU A 315 8.53 -19.28 -17.75
N GLU A 316 8.97 -18.34 -18.60
CA GLU A 316 10.33 -18.28 -19.11
C GLU A 316 11.37 -18.07 -17.98
N LEU A 317 11.04 -17.21 -17.00
CA LEU A 317 11.90 -16.96 -15.84
C LEU A 317 12.02 -18.20 -14.95
N ALA A 318 10.90 -18.90 -14.71
CA ALA A 318 10.85 -20.13 -13.93
C ALA A 318 11.66 -21.24 -14.60
N ALA A 319 11.55 -21.40 -15.93
CA ALA A 319 12.33 -22.37 -16.70
C ALA A 319 13.84 -22.16 -16.56
N HIS A 320 14.25 -20.91 -16.33
CA HIS A 320 15.65 -20.52 -16.14
C HIS A 320 16.09 -20.43 -14.67
N GLY A 321 15.22 -20.76 -13.71
CA GLY A 321 15.51 -20.66 -12.28
C GLY A 321 15.76 -19.23 -11.79
N ILE A 322 15.25 -18.23 -12.51
CA ILE A 322 15.39 -16.81 -12.14
C ILE A 322 14.35 -16.48 -11.07
N PRO A 323 14.75 -15.91 -9.92
CA PRO A 323 13.81 -15.43 -8.92
C PRO A 323 12.90 -14.33 -9.49
N PHE A 324 11.63 -14.36 -9.12
CA PHE A 324 10.69 -13.31 -9.49
C PHE A 324 9.66 -13.02 -8.42
N GLN A 325 9.07 -11.83 -8.50
CA GLN A 325 7.95 -11.39 -7.69
C GLN A 325 6.87 -10.79 -8.60
N VAL A 326 5.60 -11.10 -8.31
CA VAL A 326 4.46 -10.50 -9.02
C VAL A 326 3.72 -9.57 -8.07
N VAL A 327 3.53 -8.32 -8.51
CA VAL A 327 2.74 -7.32 -7.78
C VAL A 327 1.52 -6.97 -8.62
N PRO A 328 0.31 -7.28 -8.14
CA PRO A 328 -0.92 -6.97 -8.88
C PRO A 328 -1.11 -5.46 -8.99
N GLY A 329 -1.82 -5.06 -10.04
CA GLY A 329 -2.19 -3.67 -10.28
C GLY A 329 -3.70 -3.50 -10.37
N ILE A 330 -4.17 -2.26 -10.26
CA ILE A 330 -5.57 -1.96 -10.56
C ILE A 330 -5.79 -2.18 -12.07
N THR A 331 -6.58 -3.18 -12.44
CA THR A 331 -6.87 -3.44 -13.85
C THR A 331 -7.72 -2.33 -14.46
N ALA A 332 -7.63 -2.16 -15.78
CA ALA A 332 -8.36 -1.12 -16.51
C ALA A 332 -9.88 -1.19 -16.29
N ALA A 333 -10.46 -2.39 -16.16
CA ALA A 333 -11.89 -2.54 -15.84
C ALA A 333 -12.25 -1.86 -14.52
N SER A 334 -11.57 -2.18 -13.43
CA SER A 334 -11.86 -1.61 -12.11
C SER A 334 -11.65 -0.10 -12.08
N GLY A 335 -10.53 0.38 -12.65
CA GLY A 335 -10.22 1.80 -12.70
C GLY A 335 -11.23 2.60 -13.52
N CYS A 336 -11.50 2.16 -14.76
CA CYS A 336 -12.46 2.84 -15.64
C CYS A 336 -13.87 2.83 -15.05
N ALA A 337 -14.34 1.71 -14.50
CA ALA A 337 -15.66 1.65 -13.87
C ALA A 337 -15.81 2.64 -12.71
N ALA A 338 -14.84 2.66 -11.79
CA ALA A 338 -14.87 3.55 -10.64
C ALA A 338 -14.83 5.03 -11.05
N TYR A 339 -13.94 5.42 -11.98
CA TYR A 339 -13.76 6.81 -12.40
C TYR A 339 -14.78 7.27 -13.46
N ALA A 340 -15.48 6.37 -14.13
CA ALA A 340 -16.56 6.72 -15.05
C ALA A 340 -17.94 6.75 -14.37
N GLY A 341 -18.04 6.36 -13.09
CA GLY A 341 -19.32 6.23 -12.38
C GLY A 341 -20.17 5.05 -12.87
N ILE A 342 -19.54 4.00 -13.41
CA ILE A 342 -20.22 2.81 -13.95
C ILE A 342 -19.78 1.60 -13.12
N PRO A 343 -20.48 1.25 -12.04
CA PRO A 343 -20.11 0.09 -11.23
C PRO A 343 -20.24 -1.20 -12.07
N LEU A 344 -19.27 -2.11 -11.98
CA LEU A 344 -19.31 -3.35 -12.78
C LEU A 344 -20.44 -4.29 -12.34
N THR A 345 -20.90 -4.17 -11.09
CA THR A 345 -21.99 -4.94 -10.52
C THR A 345 -22.96 -4.02 -9.80
N HIS A 346 -24.24 -4.34 -9.87
CA HIS A 346 -25.27 -3.73 -9.03
C HIS A 346 -26.40 -4.75 -8.88
N ARG A 347 -26.97 -4.85 -7.67
CA ARG A 347 -27.91 -5.92 -7.30
C ARG A 347 -29.04 -6.12 -8.32
N ASP A 348 -29.59 -5.02 -8.81
CA ASP A 348 -30.73 -5.02 -9.72
C ASP A 348 -30.35 -5.19 -11.21
N TYR A 349 -29.07 -5.09 -11.57
CA TYR A 349 -28.62 -5.00 -12.97
C TYR A 349 -27.70 -6.14 -13.40
N ALA A 350 -26.71 -6.51 -12.60
CA ALA A 350 -25.71 -7.50 -12.98
C ALA A 350 -25.24 -8.34 -11.79
N GLN A 351 -25.34 -9.66 -11.95
CA GLN A 351 -24.87 -10.66 -10.99
C GLN A 351 -23.51 -11.26 -11.38
N SER A 352 -23.05 -10.95 -12.60
CA SER A 352 -21.76 -11.41 -13.13
C SER A 352 -21.09 -10.32 -13.95
N VAL A 353 -19.75 -10.40 -14.01
CA VAL A 353 -18.90 -9.52 -14.81
C VAL A 353 -18.00 -10.40 -15.66
N ARG A 354 -17.89 -10.11 -16.96
CA ARG A 354 -17.05 -10.86 -17.88
C ARG A 354 -16.03 -9.94 -18.55
N PHE A 355 -14.75 -10.24 -18.34
CA PHE A 355 -13.64 -9.55 -18.99
C PHE A 355 -13.27 -10.29 -20.27
N ILE A 356 -13.24 -9.57 -21.40
CA ILE A 356 -13.12 -10.15 -22.75
C ILE A 356 -12.10 -9.36 -23.55
N THR A 357 -11.33 -10.03 -24.40
CA THR A 357 -10.52 -9.36 -25.42
C THR A 357 -11.34 -9.16 -26.70
N GLY A 358 -11.45 -7.90 -27.15
CA GLY A 358 -12.07 -7.51 -28.41
C GLY A 358 -11.08 -7.48 -29.59
N HIS A 359 -9.89 -8.08 -29.45
CA HIS A 359 -8.92 -8.14 -30.52
C HIS A 359 -9.42 -9.03 -31.67
N LEU A 360 -9.46 -8.47 -32.89
CA LEU A 360 -9.86 -9.21 -34.08
C LEU A 360 -8.67 -9.99 -34.65
N LYS A 361 -8.89 -11.26 -34.99
CA LYS A 361 -7.96 -12.04 -35.82
C LYS A 361 -8.59 -12.11 -37.21
N ASN A 362 -7.91 -11.61 -38.25
CA ASN A 362 -8.44 -11.57 -39.63
C ASN A 362 -9.79 -10.84 -39.79
N ASN A 363 -10.01 -9.74 -39.06
CA ASN A 363 -11.29 -9.01 -39.01
C ASN A 363 -12.51 -9.83 -38.53
N THR A 364 -12.30 -11.06 -38.04
CA THR A 364 -13.33 -11.84 -37.37
C THR A 364 -13.02 -11.95 -35.88
N SER A 365 -14.06 -12.20 -35.10
CA SER A 365 -13.97 -12.40 -33.66
C SER A 365 -14.66 -13.72 -33.34
N ASP A 366 -13.85 -14.73 -33.07
CA ASP A 366 -14.29 -16.10 -32.71
C ASP A 366 -14.72 -16.16 -31.24
N LEU A 367 -15.53 -15.19 -30.80
CA LEU A 367 -16.06 -15.17 -29.45
C LEU A 367 -17.33 -16.04 -29.37
N PRO A 368 -17.59 -16.69 -28.22
CA PRO A 368 -18.80 -17.46 -28.01
C PRO A 368 -20.00 -16.51 -27.78
N TRP A 369 -20.46 -15.87 -28.84
CA TRP A 369 -21.47 -14.79 -28.78
C TRP A 369 -22.74 -15.18 -28.03
N GLN A 370 -23.19 -16.43 -28.17
CA GLN A 370 -24.36 -16.96 -27.47
C GLN A 370 -24.24 -16.88 -25.94
N ASP A 371 -23.03 -16.98 -25.39
CA ASP A 371 -22.79 -16.90 -23.95
C ASP A 371 -22.72 -15.44 -23.45
N LEU A 372 -22.63 -14.48 -24.37
CA LEU A 372 -22.44 -13.06 -24.07
C LEU A 372 -23.75 -12.26 -24.05
N VAL A 373 -24.87 -12.83 -24.52
CA VAL A 373 -26.12 -12.06 -24.65
C VAL A 373 -26.97 -12.01 -23.38
N GLY A 374 -26.71 -12.86 -22.37
CA GLY A 374 -27.53 -12.97 -21.14
C GLY A 374 -27.72 -11.63 -20.39
N PRO A 375 -28.95 -11.18 -20.08
CA PRO A 375 -29.24 -9.79 -19.68
C PRO A 375 -28.57 -9.34 -18.38
N SER A 376 -28.44 -10.23 -17.39
CA SER A 376 -27.94 -9.92 -16.03
C SER A 376 -26.41 -10.02 -15.89
N GLN A 377 -25.68 -9.64 -16.94
CA GLN A 377 -24.22 -9.60 -16.94
C GLN A 377 -23.68 -8.28 -17.46
N THR A 378 -22.56 -7.85 -16.90
CA THR A 378 -21.77 -6.73 -17.40
C THR A 378 -20.60 -7.27 -18.22
N LEU A 379 -20.56 -6.93 -19.51
CA LEU A 379 -19.45 -7.28 -20.38
C LEU A 379 -18.43 -6.14 -20.41
N VAL A 380 -17.16 -6.47 -20.29
CA VAL A 380 -16.06 -5.50 -20.36
C VAL A 380 -15.06 -5.95 -21.42
N PHE A 381 -15.03 -5.24 -22.55
CA PHE A 381 -14.13 -5.53 -23.66
C PHE A 381 -12.87 -4.68 -23.59
N TYR A 382 -11.74 -5.36 -23.46
CA TYR A 382 -10.39 -4.82 -23.61
C TYR A 382 -10.01 -4.81 -25.09
N MET A 383 -9.23 -3.82 -25.52
CA MET A 383 -8.76 -3.73 -26.92
C MET A 383 -9.91 -3.71 -27.96
N GLY A 384 -11.11 -3.27 -27.56
CA GLY A 384 -12.32 -3.36 -28.38
C GLY A 384 -12.55 -2.20 -29.35
N LEU A 385 -11.72 -1.15 -29.36
CA LEU A 385 -11.99 0.07 -30.16
C LEU A 385 -12.19 -0.22 -31.66
N ILE A 386 -11.26 -0.95 -32.27
CA ILE A 386 -11.30 -1.27 -33.71
C ILE A 386 -12.45 -2.23 -34.01
N GLY A 387 -12.70 -3.18 -33.10
CA GLY A 387 -13.77 -4.17 -33.23
C GLY A 387 -15.15 -3.71 -32.77
N LEU A 388 -15.30 -2.46 -32.29
CA LEU A 388 -16.53 -1.99 -31.67
C LEU A 388 -17.78 -2.17 -32.56
N PRO A 389 -17.77 -1.82 -33.87
CA PRO A 389 -18.92 -2.04 -34.73
C PRO A 389 -19.32 -3.52 -34.83
N ILE A 390 -18.32 -4.40 -34.98
CA ILE A 390 -18.53 -5.85 -35.09
C ILE A 390 -19.05 -6.43 -33.77
N ILE A 391 -18.50 -6.00 -32.63
CA ILE A 391 -18.94 -6.45 -31.30
C ILE A 391 -20.42 -6.09 -31.09
N CYS A 392 -20.82 -4.86 -31.38
CA CYS A 392 -22.21 -4.42 -31.27
C CYS A 392 -23.12 -5.23 -32.21
N GLU A 393 -22.75 -5.37 -33.48
CA GLU A 393 -23.52 -6.12 -34.47
C GLU A 393 -23.71 -7.58 -34.04
N GLN A 394 -22.65 -8.26 -33.62
CA GLN A 394 -22.72 -9.67 -33.23
C GLN A 394 -23.53 -9.88 -31.95
N LEU A 395 -23.42 -8.99 -30.95
CA LEU A 395 -24.25 -9.06 -29.75
C LEU A 395 -25.74 -8.93 -30.08
N ILE A 396 -26.10 -7.96 -30.93
CA ILE A 396 -27.49 -7.75 -31.37
C ILE A 396 -27.99 -8.97 -32.15
N LYS A 397 -27.19 -9.43 -33.13
CA LYS A 397 -27.53 -10.59 -33.97
C LYS A 397 -27.81 -11.86 -33.15
N HIS A 398 -27.10 -12.06 -32.04
CA HIS A 398 -27.27 -13.24 -31.19
C HIS A 398 -28.31 -13.06 -30.07
N GLY A 399 -29.05 -11.94 -30.06
CA GLY A 399 -30.22 -11.75 -29.20
C GLY A 399 -30.05 -10.78 -28.03
N ARG A 400 -28.96 -9.99 -27.98
CA ARG A 400 -28.88 -8.86 -27.05
C ARG A 400 -29.74 -7.70 -27.59
N SER A 401 -30.47 -7.00 -26.72
CA SER A 401 -31.26 -5.84 -27.16
C SER A 401 -30.37 -4.76 -27.77
N ALA A 402 -30.80 -4.17 -28.88
CA ALA A 402 -30.14 -3.03 -29.51
C ALA A 402 -30.09 -1.80 -28.59
N ASP A 403 -31.08 -1.67 -27.71
CA ASP A 403 -31.20 -0.60 -26.72
C ASP A 403 -30.35 -0.84 -25.47
N THR A 404 -29.63 -1.98 -25.37
CA THR A 404 -28.78 -2.24 -24.20
C THR A 404 -27.76 -1.11 -24.03
N PRO A 405 -27.68 -0.49 -22.84
CA PRO A 405 -26.74 0.57 -22.54
C PRO A 405 -25.28 0.11 -22.70
N ALA A 406 -24.46 0.96 -23.30
CA ALA A 406 -23.04 0.73 -23.53
C ALA A 406 -22.23 2.03 -23.36
N ALA A 407 -20.99 1.88 -22.91
CA ALA A 407 -20.06 2.98 -22.72
C ALA A 407 -18.68 2.64 -23.28
N LEU A 408 -18.03 3.62 -23.91
CA LEU A 408 -16.62 3.60 -24.24
C LEU A 408 -15.88 4.60 -23.37
N ILE A 409 -14.89 4.12 -22.62
CA ILE A 409 -14.03 4.92 -21.76
C ILE A 409 -12.65 4.99 -22.41
N GLN A 410 -12.19 6.20 -22.74
CA GLN A 410 -10.85 6.49 -23.23
C GLN A 410 -9.97 7.02 -22.10
N GLN A 411 -8.73 6.54 -22.01
CA GLN A 411 -7.71 6.99 -21.03
C GLN A 411 -8.28 7.08 -19.59
N GLY A 412 -8.97 6.02 -19.16
CA GLY A 412 -9.62 5.97 -17.85
C GLY A 412 -8.67 6.31 -16.71
N THR A 413 -9.21 6.96 -15.68
CA THR A 413 -8.52 7.48 -14.48
C THR A 413 -7.54 8.63 -14.71
N THR A 414 -7.17 8.94 -15.95
CA THR A 414 -6.26 10.05 -16.24
C THR A 414 -7.00 11.39 -16.30
N SER A 415 -6.26 12.49 -16.22
CA SER A 415 -6.81 13.83 -16.48
C SER A 415 -7.40 13.98 -17.89
N ASN A 416 -7.03 13.12 -18.84
CA ASN A 416 -7.53 13.12 -20.21
C ASN A 416 -8.69 12.11 -20.43
N GLN A 417 -9.29 11.61 -19.36
CA GLN A 417 -10.41 10.68 -19.46
C GLN A 417 -11.55 11.29 -20.31
N ARG A 418 -12.08 10.49 -21.24
CA ARG A 418 -13.30 10.80 -22.00
C ARG A 418 -14.23 9.60 -21.96
N VAL A 419 -15.50 9.84 -21.67
CA VAL A 419 -16.53 8.81 -21.61
C VAL A 419 -17.60 9.10 -22.66
N PHE A 420 -17.90 8.09 -23.47
CA PHE A 420 -18.98 8.11 -24.46
C PHE A 420 -20.02 7.08 -24.03
N THR A 421 -21.28 7.49 -23.89
CA THR A 421 -22.38 6.61 -23.51
C THR A 421 -23.46 6.61 -24.59
N GLY A 422 -24.04 5.45 -24.85
CA GLY A 422 -25.14 5.27 -25.78
C GLY A 422 -25.73 3.87 -25.62
N THR A 423 -26.35 3.36 -26.68
CA THR A 423 -26.85 1.99 -26.78
C THR A 423 -25.92 1.15 -27.64
N LEU A 424 -26.13 -0.17 -27.70
CA LEU A 424 -25.42 -1.03 -28.64
C LEU A 424 -25.63 -0.60 -30.10
N ALA A 425 -26.80 -0.09 -30.46
CA ALA A 425 -27.10 0.42 -31.79
C ALA A 425 -26.31 1.69 -32.13
N ASP A 426 -26.18 2.61 -31.18
CA ASP A 426 -25.78 3.99 -31.48
C ASP A 426 -24.29 4.25 -31.19
N LEU A 427 -23.72 3.54 -30.21
CA LEU A 427 -22.37 3.77 -29.72
C LEU A 427 -21.29 3.71 -30.82
N PRO A 428 -21.30 2.77 -31.78
CA PRO A 428 -20.31 2.75 -32.86
C PRO A 428 -20.32 4.02 -33.72
N ARG A 429 -21.51 4.53 -34.05
CA ARG A 429 -21.66 5.77 -34.83
C ARG A 429 -21.17 6.98 -34.03
N MET A 430 -21.58 7.09 -32.78
CA MET A 430 -21.16 8.20 -31.89
C MET A 430 -19.65 8.25 -31.71
N VAL A 431 -19.00 7.10 -31.54
CA VAL A 431 -17.54 7.01 -31.40
C VAL A 431 -16.83 7.38 -32.72
N ALA A 432 -17.39 7.00 -33.88
CA ALA A 432 -16.80 7.31 -35.19
C ALA A 432 -16.84 8.81 -35.54
N GLU A 433 -17.80 9.57 -34.98
CA GLU A 433 -17.88 11.02 -35.13
C GLU A 433 -16.80 11.77 -34.34
N HIS A 434 -16.08 11.08 -33.46
CA HIS A 434 -15.05 11.66 -32.61
C HIS A 434 -13.69 11.03 -32.89
N GLU A 435 -12.62 11.82 -32.74
CA GLU A 435 -11.28 11.27 -32.76
C GLU A 435 -10.99 10.55 -31.42
N VAL A 436 -11.10 9.22 -31.43
CA VAL A 436 -10.87 8.36 -30.27
C VAL A 436 -9.63 7.50 -30.50
N HIS A 437 -8.73 7.53 -29.52
CA HIS A 437 -7.44 6.84 -29.57
C HIS A 437 -7.29 5.88 -28.39
N ALA A 438 -6.70 4.72 -28.64
CA ALA A 438 -6.34 3.76 -27.59
C ALA A 438 -5.28 4.34 -26.63
N PRO A 439 -5.36 4.03 -25.31
CA PRO A 439 -6.16 2.95 -24.71
C PRO A 439 -7.63 3.31 -24.45
N THR A 440 -8.51 2.34 -24.72
CA THR A 440 -9.94 2.42 -24.43
C THR A 440 -10.46 1.11 -23.83
N LEU A 441 -11.59 1.20 -23.15
CA LEU A 441 -12.34 0.08 -22.60
C LEU A 441 -13.81 0.25 -22.97
N VAL A 442 -14.48 -0.84 -23.35
CA VAL A 442 -15.92 -0.83 -23.63
C VAL A 442 -16.65 -1.61 -22.55
N ILE A 443 -17.67 -1.01 -21.95
CA ILE A 443 -18.56 -1.64 -20.96
C ILE A 443 -19.95 -1.72 -21.56
N VAL A 444 -20.55 -2.92 -21.55
CA VAL A 444 -21.91 -3.18 -22.05
C VAL A 444 -22.73 -3.78 -20.92
N GLY A 445 -23.90 -3.19 -20.64
CA GLY A 445 -24.84 -3.67 -19.64
C GLY A 445 -25.62 -2.54 -18.98
N GLU A 446 -26.71 -2.91 -18.31
CA GLU A 446 -27.65 -1.95 -17.70
C GLU A 446 -27.01 -1.05 -16.63
N VAL A 447 -25.89 -1.48 -16.04
CA VAL A 447 -25.12 -0.69 -15.08
C VAL A 447 -24.62 0.65 -15.64
N VAL A 448 -24.51 0.80 -16.97
CA VAL A 448 -24.10 2.05 -17.62
C VAL A 448 -25.09 3.19 -17.33
N VAL A 449 -26.39 2.89 -17.14
CA VAL A 449 -27.42 3.89 -16.80
C VAL A 449 -27.11 4.60 -15.48
N LEU A 450 -26.44 3.93 -14.55
CA LEU A 450 -26.09 4.50 -13.26
C LEU A 450 -25.11 5.68 -13.36
N ARG A 451 -24.40 5.82 -14.48
CA ARG A 451 -23.45 6.92 -14.68
C ARG A 451 -24.09 8.28 -14.47
N GLU A 452 -25.33 8.49 -14.92
CA GLU A 452 -26.01 9.78 -14.77
C GLU A 452 -26.10 10.23 -13.31
N LYS A 453 -26.19 9.28 -12.38
CA LYS A 453 -26.29 9.51 -10.94
C LYS A 453 -24.94 9.45 -10.22
N LEU A 454 -24.01 8.64 -10.71
CA LEU A 454 -22.78 8.28 -10.01
C LEU A 454 -21.51 8.93 -10.58
N LYS A 455 -21.60 9.66 -11.70
CA LYS A 455 -20.44 10.37 -12.25
C LYS A 455 -19.90 11.38 -11.23
N TRP A 456 -18.66 11.19 -10.81
CA TRP A 456 -17.94 12.08 -9.89
C TRP A 456 -16.62 12.60 -10.48
N PHE A 457 -16.14 11.97 -11.55
CA PHE A 457 -14.90 12.32 -12.24
C PHE A 457 -15.13 12.39 -13.76
N GLU A 458 -14.74 13.50 -14.37
CA GLU A 458 -14.99 13.79 -15.80
C GLU A 458 -13.71 14.04 -16.59
N GLY A 459 -12.53 14.12 -15.94
CA GLY A 459 -11.26 14.36 -16.61
C GLY A 459 -11.28 15.61 -17.49
N ALA A 460 -10.88 15.47 -18.76
CA ALA A 460 -10.82 16.57 -19.72
C ALA A 460 -12.20 16.99 -20.25
N GLN A 461 -13.27 16.22 -19.99
CA GLN A 461 -14.63 16.63 -20.35
C GLN A 461 -15.17 17.78 -19.48
N SER A 462 -14.55 18.07 -18.33
CA SER A 462 -14.93 19.23 -17.50
C SER A 462 -14.47 20.58 -18.08
N GLN A 463 -13.70 20.58 -19.18
CA GLN A 463 -13.17 21.79 -19.83
C GLN A 463 -13.88 22.17 -21.13
N VAL A 464 -15.03 21.55 -21.44
CA VAL A 464 -15.86 21.86 -22.63
C VAL A 464 -17.21 22.40 -22.22
#